data_AF-S7UFE8-F1
#
_entry.id   AF-S7UFE8-F1
#
_cell.length_a   1.000
_cell.length_b   1.000
_cell.length_c   1.000
_cell.angle_alpha   90.00
_cell.angle_beta   90.00
_cell.angle_gamma   90.00
#
_symmetry.space_group_name_H-M   'P 1'
#
loop_
_entity.id
_entity.type
_entity.pdbx_description
1 polymer ?
#
loop_
_entity_poly.entity_id
_entity_poly.type
_entity_poly.pdbx_seq_one_letter_code
_entity_poly.pdbx_strand_id
1 'polypeptide(L)'
;MKFLTDAERYSVLSHFAYVYLDDGSGSFGLDPNRSVYGENEPREAYDSQLFSEITKDYNILAVEEDGATGLAAVLLQDKSDPSRKVLAFRGTEIGGKVGGKPDGNTDMGDMSANAAILTGRTPEQAKAASRLLERYREEGLISAEDRLDLTGHSLGGFIAEYVAATNPESVNAAVTFNSPGAAA
;
A
#
# COMPACT_ATOMS: atom_id res chain seq x y z
N MET A 1 22.90 -15.66 2.85
CA MET A 1 22.18 -14.40 3.12
C MET A 1 22.10 -13.65 1.80
N LYS A 2 20.95 -13.70 1.12
CA LYS A 2 20.78 -13.04 -0.18
C LYS A 2 20.35 -11.61 0.13
N PHE A 3 21.24 -10.65 -0.11
CA PHE A 3 20.87 -9.24 -0.08
C PHE A 3 19.88 -9.02 -1.22
N LEU A 4 18.63 -8.73 -0.91
CA LEU A 4 17.66 -8.31 -1.92
C LEU A 4 18.17 -6.98 -2.50
N THR A 5 18.16 -6.88 -3.82
CA THR A 5 18.35 -5.60 -4.50
C THR A 5 17.23 -4.62 -4.07
N ASP A 6 17.46 -3.32 -4.19
CA ASP A 6 16.44 -2.32 -3.81
C ASP A 6 15.12 -2.55 -4.55
N ALA A 7 15.17 -2.93 -5.83
CA ALA A 7 13.98 -3.25 -6.63
C ALA A 7 13.23 -4.49 -6.12
N GLU A 8 13.93 -5.58 -5.78
CA GLU A 8 13.29 -6.76 -5.17
C GLU A 8 12.63 -6.38 -3.83
N ARG A 9 13.27 -5.51 -3.04
CA ARG A 9 12.72 -5.03 -1.76
C ARG A 9 11.41 -4.25 -1.96
N TYR A 10 11.37 -3.27 -2.85
CA TYR A 10 10.16 -2.50 -3.11
C TYR A 10 9.03 -3.34 -3.72
N SER A 11 9.37 -4.38 -4.51
CA SER A 11 8.36 -5.31 -5.02
C SER A 11 7.68 -6.10 -3.90
N VAL A 12 8.44 -6.54 -2.90
CA VAL A 12 7.91 -7.24 -1.72
C VAL A 12 7.07 -6.28 -0.86
N LEU A 13 7.55 -5.05 -0.63
CA LEU A 13 6.83 -4.02 0.12
C LEU A 13 5.51 -3.60 -0.56
N SER A 14 5.49 -3.55 -1.89
CA SER A 14 4.26 -3.32 -2.67
C SER A 14 3.21 -4.42 -2.46
N HIS A 15 3.63 -5.67 -2.29
CA HIS A 15 2.72 -6.78 -1.95
C HIS A 15 2.28 -6.70 -0.48
N PHE A 16 3.13 -6.17 0.40
CA PHE A 16 2.80 -5.98 1.81
C PHE A 16 1.73 -4.91 2.04
N ALA A 17 1.42 -4.06 1.05
CA ALA A 17 0.29 -3.13 1.13
C ALA A 17 -1.09 -3.84 1.20
N TYR A 18 -1.14 -5.16 1.05
CA TYR A 18 -2.34 -5.99 1.23
C TYR A 18 -2.52 -6.49 2.68
N VAL A 19 -1.66 -6.08 3.63
CA VAL A 19 -1.81 -6.33 5.07
C VAL A 19 -3.01 -5.57 5.62
N TYR A 20 -3.72 -6.19 6.57
CA TYR A 20 -4.88 -5.62 7.24
C TYR A 20 -4.76 -5.77 8.75
N LEU A 21 -5.62 -5.07 9.49
CA LEU A 21 -5.73 -5.20 10.93
C LEU A 21 -6.78 -6.26 11.26
N ASP A 22 -6.41 -7.26 12.06
CA ASP A 22 -7.35 -8.29 12.55
C ASP A 22 -8.37 -7.67 13.52
N ASP A 23 -9.66 -8.01 13.34
CA ASP A 23 -10.83 -7.21 13.68
C ASP A 23 -11.23 -7.17 15.17
N GLY A 24 -10.28 -7.39 16.08
CA GLY A 24 -10.54 -7.26 17.51
C GLY A 24 -9.34 -7.43 18.45
N SER A 25 -8.15 -7.77 17.95
CA SER A 25 -6.97 -8.03 18.78
C SER A 25 -5.93 -6.92 18.73
N GLY A 26 -6.03 -5.97 17.80
CA GLY A 26 -4.99 -4.99 17.52
C GLY A 26 -3.71 -5.60 16.93
N SER A 27 -3.78 -6.86 16.48
CA SER A 27 -2.67 -7.54 15.81
C SER A 27 -2.76 -7.31 14.30
N PHE A 28 -1.62 -7.06 13.67
CA PHE A 28 -1.51 -6.99 12.21
C PHE A 28 -1.56 -8.41 11.61
N GLY A 29 -2.38 -8.61 10.59
CA GLY A 29 -2.53 -9.88 9.87
C GLY A 29 -2.46 -9.70 8.35
N LEU A 30 -2.20 -10.80 7.63
CA LEU A 30 -2.35 -10.90 6.17
C LEU A 30 -3.49 -11.89 5.90
N ASP A 31 -4.48 -11.55 5.06
CA ASP A 31 -5.76 -12.30 5.00
C ASP A 31 -5.55 -13.52 4.12
N PRO A 32 -5.40 -14.73 4.69
CA PRO A 32 -5.09 -15.89 3.89
C PRO A 32 -6.35 -16.54 3.31
N ASN A 33 -7.55 -16.11 3.73
CA ASN A 33 -8.75 -16.95 3.74
C ASN A 33 -10.01 -16.34 3.12
N ARG A 34 -9.90 -15.24 2.36
CA ARG A 34 -11.07 -14.73 1.63
C ARG A 34 -11.33 -15.48 0.32
N SER A 35 -12.18 -16.49 0.45
CA SER A 35 -13.02 -17.26 -0.50
C SER A 35 -13.24 -16.80 -1.97
N VAL A 36 -12.25 -16.26 -2.67
CA VAL A 36 -12.32 -15.98 -4.13
C VAL A 36 -11.46 -16.98 -4.91
N TYR A 37 -10.55 -17.69 -4.26
CA TYR A 37 -9.71 -18.69 -4.90
C TYR A 37 -9.60 -19.93 -3.99
N GLY A 38 -9.90 -21.11 -4.54
CA GLY A 38 -10.37 -22.29 -3.83
C GLY A 38 -9.48 -22.85 -2.70
N GLU A 39 -10.12 -23.71 -1.90
CA GLU A 39 -9.73 -24.34 -0.61
C GLU A 39 -8.38 -25.09 -0.52
N ASN A 40 -7.30 -24.62 -1.16
CA ASN A 40 -5.99 -25.22 -1.00
C ASN A 40 -5.00 -24.20 -0.46
N GLU A 41 -4.30 -24.58 0.61
CA GLU A 41 -3.35 -23.82 1.41
C GLU A 41 -1.92 -23.76 0.80
N PRO A 42 -1.60 -22.70 0.03
CA PRO A 42 -0.20 -22.24 -0.03
C PRO A 42 -0.02 -20.76 0.29
N ARG A 43 -1.10 -19.99 0.51
CA ARG A 43 -1.01 -18.53 0.70
C ARG A 43 -0.84 -18.08 2.15
N GLU A 44 -1.42 -18.77 3.13
CA GLU A 44 -1.18 -18.46 4.57
C GLU A 44 0.28 -18.63 4.98
N ALA A 45 0.92 -19.68 4.50
CA ALA A 45 2.35 -19.91 4.73
C ALA A 45 3.20 -18.84 4.03
N TYR A 46 2.83 -18.45 2.80
CA TYR A 46 3.50 -17.41 2.04
C TYR A 46 3.35 -16.03 2.69
N ASP A 47 2.14 -15.69 3.14
CA ASP A 47 1.81 -14.43 3.79
C ASP A 47 2.49 -14.35 5.17
N SER A 48 2.43 -15.41 5.98
CA SER A 48 3.16 -15.49 7.25
C SER A 48 4.68 -15.33 7.04
N GLN A 49 5.21 -15.92 5.97
CA GLN A 49 6.61 -15.75 5.59
C GLN A 49 6.90 -14.31 5.16
N LEU A 50 6.05 -13.69 4.34
CA LEU A 50 6.16 -12.30 3.91
C LEU A 50 6.15 -11.34 5.10
N PHE A 51 5.22 -11.54 6.04
CA PHE A 51 5.16 -10.75 7.27
C PHE A 51 6.42 -10.89 8.10
N SER A 52 6.91 -12.12 8.29
CA SER A 52 8.16 -12.38 9.02
C SER A 52 9.37 -11.73 8.33
N GLU A 53 9.44 -11.82 7.00
CA GLU A 53 10.52 -11.23 6.21
C GLU A 53 10.51 -9.69 6.28
N ILE A 54 9.34 -9.05 6.15
CA ILE A 54 9.22 -7.59 6.24
C ILE A 54 9.46 -7.10 7.66
N THR A 55 8.80 -7.70 8.66
CA THR A 55 8.91 -7.24 10.06
C THR A 55 10.26 -7.55 10.68
N LYS A 56 11.14 -8.30 10.01
CA LYS A 56 12.55 -8.42 10.40
C LYS A 56 13.28 -7.08 10.25
N ASP A 57 13.05 -6.39 9.13
CA ASP A 57 13.81 -5.20 8.73
C ASP A 57 13.01 -3.90 8.90
N TYR A 58 11.68 -3.99 9.06
CA TYR A 58 10.79 -2.83 9.19
C TYR A 58 9.91 -2.88 10.45
N ASN A 59 9.62 -1.70 11.00
CA ASN A 59 8.50 -1.48 11.91
C ASN A 59 7.28 -1.06 11.09
N ILE A 60 6.11 -1.63 11.40
CA ILE A 60 4.82 -1.15 10.87
C ILE A 60 4.39 0.03 11.75
N LEU A 61 4.32 1.22 11.17
CA LEU A 61 3.90 2.42 11.88
C LEU A 61 2.40 2.64 11.80
N ALA A 62 1.81 2.38 10.62
CA ALA A 62 0.37 2.53 10.39
C ALA A 62 -0.10 1.63 9.24
N VAL A 63 -1.39 1.27 9.29
CA VAL A 63 -2.12 0.60 8.22
C VAL A 63 -3.40 1.40 7.99
N GLU A 64 -3.68 1.73 6.73
CA GLU A 64 -4.87 2.44 6.30
C GLU A 64 -5.76 1.50 5.50
N GLU A 65 -7.04 1.47 5.84
CA GLU A 65 -8.10 0.88 5.03
C GLU A 65 -9.29 1.84 5.00
N ASP A 66 -9.48 2.54 3.86
CA ASP A 66 -10.59 3.46 3.65
C ASP A 66 -11.61 2.84 2.68
N GLY A 67 -12.62 2.17 3.22
CA GLY A 67 -13.70 1.57 2.43
C GLY A 67 -14.63 2.57 1.72
N ALA A 68 -14.51 3.89 2.00
CA ALA A 68 -15.28 4.89 1.28
C ALA A 68 -14.64 5.23 -0.07
N THR A 69 -13.31 5.23 -0.14
CA THR A 69 -12.55 5.53 -1.36
C THR A 69 -11.95 4.29 -2.01
N GLY A 70 -11.78 3.21 -1.26
CA GLY A 70 -11.04 2.00 -1.66
C GLY A 70 -9.53 2.12 -1.44
N LEU A 71 -9.04 3.17 -0.77
CA LEU A 71 -7.61 3.33 -0.48
C LEU A 71 -7.17 2.30 0.58
N ALA A 72 -6.08 1.61 0.30
CA ALA A 72 -5.38 0.80 1.29
C ALA A 72 -3.87 1.06 1.20
N ALA A 73 -3.23 1.26 2.35
CA ALA A 73 -1.82 1.60 2.43
C ALA A 73 -1.17 1.11 3.73
N VAL A 74 0.14 0.93 3.71
CA VAL A 74 0.94 0.59 4.90
C VAL A 74 2.15 1.52 4.99
N LEU A 75 2.33 2.15 6.15
CA LEU A 75 3.50 2.95 6.47
C LEU A 75 4.50 2.12 7.27
N LEU A 76 5.72 2.04 6.74
CA LEU A 76 6.82 1.25 7.27
C LEU A 76 8.01 2.15 7.62
N GLN A 77 8.74 1.80 8.68
CA GLN A 77 9.99 2.44 9.05
C GLN A 77 11.12 1.42 9.05
N ASP A 78 12.24 1.74 8.38
CA ASP A 78 13.43 0.90 8.37
C ASP A 78 14.04 0.83 9.78
N LYS A 79 14.24 -0.39 10.29
CA LYS A 79 14.82 -0.60 11.64
C LYS A 79 16.29 -0.23 11.71
N SER A 80 17.01 -0.30 10.59
CA SER A 80 18.43 0.04 10.51
C SER A 80 18.68 1.54 10.34
N ASP A 81 17.69 2.26 9.81
CA ASP A 81 17.71 3.72 9.66
C ASP A 81 16.30 4.29 9.91
N PRO A 82 15.99 4.70 11.15
CA PRO A 82 14.65 5.20 11.51
C PRO A 82 14.19 6.44 10.75
N SER A 83 15.10 7.16 10.08
CA SER A 83 14.77 8.30 9.20
C SER A 83 14.19 7.85 7.85
N ARG A 84 14.35 6.58 7.48
CA ARG A 84 13.79 6.02 6.25
C ARG A 84 12.43 5.42 6.46
N LYS A 85 11.47 5.86 5.65
CA LYS A 85 10.10 5.38 5.67
C LYS A 85 9.65 4.97 4.28
N VAL A 86 8.79 3.97 4.23
CA VAL A 86 8.16 3.52 2.98
C VAL A 86 6.65 3.55 3.16
N LEU A 87 5.95 4.27 2.30
CA LEU A 87 4.49 4.22 2.21
C LEU A 87 4.12 3.39 0.97
N ALA A 88 3.59 2.20 1.22
CA ALA A 88 3.21 1.26 0.19
C ALA A 88 1.69 1.32 -0.05
N PHE A 89 1.28 1.45 -1.30
CA PHE A 89 -0.13 1.51 -1.70
C PHE A 89 -0.57 0.21 -2.38
N ARG A 90 -1.76 -0.26 -2.01
CA ARG A 90 -2.37 -1.45 -2.60
C ARG A 90 -2.83 -1.17 -4.04
N GLY A 91 -2.71 -2.16 -4.91
CA GLY A 91 -3.32 -2.13 -6.24
C GLY A 91 -4.80 -2.48 -6.22
N THR A 92 -5.40 -2.53 -7.42
CA THR A 92 -6.78 -2.99 -7.61
C THR A 92 -6.94 -4.44 -7.16
N GLU A 93 -8.03 -4.76 -6.48
CA GLU A 93 -8.53 -6.12 -6.31
C GLU A 93 -9.93 -6.19 -6.93
N ILE A 94 -10.11 -6.93 -8.04
CA ILE A 94 -11.43 -7.12 -8.65
C ILE A 94 -12.07 -8.36 -8.03
N GLY A 95 -13.22 -8.20 -7.40
CA GLY A 95 -13.88 -9.21 -6.58
C GLY A 95 -13.34 -9.26 -5.14
N GLY A 96 -12.55 -8.26 -4.76
CA GLY A 96 -11.82 -8.17 -3.50
C GLY A 96 -12.65 -7.48 -2.44
N LYS A 97 -12.60 -8.01 -1.23
CA LYS A 97 -13.34 -7.46 -0.09
C LYS A 97 -12.32 -6.68 0.78
N VAL A 98 -12.68 -5.58 1.48
CA VAL A 98 -11.78 -4.89 2.46
C VAL A 98 -12.06 -5.34 3.90
N GLY A 99 -11.04 -5.72 4.68
CA GLY A 99 -11.14 -6.12 6.10
C GLY A 99 -12.23 -7.15 6.49
N GLY A 100 -12.18 -8.39 6.01
CA GLY A 100 -13.20 -9.44 6.26
C GLY A 100 -14.63 -9.25 5.69
N LYS A 101 -15.15 -8.03 5.49
CA LYS A 101 -16.52 -7.74 5.02
C LYS A 101 -16.64 -7.51 3.50
N PRO A 102 -17.62 -8.10 2.78
CA PRO A 102 -17.89 -7.71 1.41
C PRO A 102 -18.36 -6.26 1.38
N ASP A 103 -17.48 -5.34 1.01
CA ASP A 103 -17.85 -4.00 0.63
C ASP A 103 -17.80 -3.94 -0.90
N GLY A 104 -18.95 -4.00 -1.56
CA GLY A 104 -19.01 -3.79 -3.02
C GLY A 104 -18.47 -2.41 -3.48
N ASN A 105 -18.02 -1.57 -2.54
CA ASN A 105 -17.46 -0.25 -2.78
C ASN A 105 -15.98 -0.27 -3.20
N THR A 106 -15.18 -1.25 -2.77
CA THR A 106 -13.76 -1.32 -3.16
C THR A 106 -13.60 -1.76 -4.60
N ASP A 107 -14.34 -2.78 -5.04
CA ASP A 107 -14.41 -3.19 -6.45
C ASP A 107 -14.90 -2.05 -7.36
N MET A 108 -15.93 -1.31 -6.92
CA MET A 108 -16.44 -0.14 -7.64
C MET A 108 -15.42 1.02 -7.64
N GLY A 109 -14.72 1.24 -6.53
CA GLY A 109 -13.65 2.22 -6.39
C GLY A 109 -12.52 1.94 -7.37
N ASP A 110 -12.03 0.71 -7.41
CA ASP A 110 -10.96 0.28 -8.29
C ASP A 110 -11.35 0.31 -9.77
N MET A 111 -12.56 -0.13 -10.13
CA MET A 111 -13.08 0.00 -11.49
C MET A 111 -13.25 1.47 -11.90
N SER A 112 -13.75 2.32 -10.98
CA SER A 112 -13.89 3.75 -11.23
C SER A 112 -12.55 4.46 -11.35
N ALA A 113 -11.53 4.01 -10.61
CA ALA A 113 -10.17 4.53 -10.68
C ALA A 113 -9.53 4.19 -12.03
N ASN A 114 -9.65 2.94 -12.47
CA ASN A 114 -9.18 2.53 -13.80
C ASN A 114 -9.91 3.31 -14.91
N ALA A 115 -11.22 3.53 -14.79
CA ALA A 115 -11.97 4.36 -15.74
C ALA A 115 -11.57 5.85 -15.69
N ALA A 116 -11.30 6.38 -14.50
CA ALA A 116 -10.81 7.75 -14.33
C ALA A 116 -9.45 7.92 -15.00
N ILE A 117 -8.49 7.01 -14.75
CA ILE A 117 -7.17 7.00 -15.39
C ILE A 117 -7.32 6.95 -16.91
N LEU A 118 -8.13 6.03 -17.44
CA LEU A 118 -8.40 5.92 -18.88
C LEU A 118 -9.02 7.18 -19.50
N THR A 119 -9.73 7.99 -18.69
CA THR A 119 -10.35 9.24 -19.13
C THR A 119 -9.55 10.49 -18.74
N GLY A 120 -8.30 10.32 -18.29
CA GLY A 120 -7.41 11.41 -17.90
C GLY A 120 -7.81 12.14 -16.61
N ARG A 121 -8.61 11.50 -15.76
CA ARG A 121 -9.06 12.04 -14.47
C ARG A 121 -8.30 11.40 -13.32
N THR A 122 -8.04 12.18 -12.28
CA THR A 122 -7.47 11.66 -11.03
C THR A 122 -8.50 10.83 -10.26
N PRO A 123 -8.20 9.56 -9.93
CA PRO A 123 -9.03 8.73 -9.05
C PRO A 123 -9.20 9.31 -7.65
N GLU A 124 -10.33 9.02 -7.00
CA GLU A 124 -10.54 9.48 -5.62
C GLU A 124 -9.56 8.83 -4.63
N GLN A 125 -9.12 7.59 -4.87
CA GLN A 125 -8.07 6.92 -4.11
C GLN A 125 -6.75 7.71 -4.10
N ALA A 126 -6.37 8.30 -5.24
CA ALA A 126 -5.14 9.09 -5.34
C ALA A 126 -5.24 10.40 -4.55
N LYS A 127 -6.41 11.05 -4.54
CA LYS A 127 -6.65 12.23 -3.69
C LYS A 127 -6.71 11.87 -2.20
N ALA A 128 -7.31 10.73 -1.87
CA ALA A 128 -7.35 10.20 -0.52
C ALA A 128 -5.94 9.90 -0.01
N ALA A 129 -5.05 9.37 -0.86
CA ALA A 129 -3.65 9.13 -0.53
C ALA A 129 -2.88 10.43 -0.22
N SER A 130 -3.13 11.52 -0.96
CA SER A 130 -2.56 12.83 -0.61
C SER A 130 -3.06 13.32 0.75
N ARG A 131 -4.35 13.15 1.05
CA ARG A 131 -4.91 13.50 2.38
C ARG A 131 -4.32 12.63 3.49
N LEU A 132 -4.13 11.34 3.23
CA LEU A 132 -3.50 10.40 4.16
C LEU A 132 -2.08 10.85 4.51
N LEU A 133 -1.29 11.26 3.51
CA LEU A 133 0.07 11.74 3.74
C LEU A 133 0.10 12.95 4.67
N GLU A 134 -0.79 13.92 4.49
CA GLU A 134 -0.90 15.06 5.40
C GLU A 134 -1.30 14.64 6.81
N ARG A 135 -2.28 13.74 6.96
CA ARG A 135 -2.66 13.23 8.29
C ARG A 135 -1.50 12.56 9.00
N TYR A 136 -0.73 11.71 8.31
CA TYR A 136 0.45 11.07 8.89
C TYR A 136 1.53 12.07 9.31
N ARG A 137 1.62 13.24 8.67
CA ARG A 137 2.49 14.33 9.14
C ARG A 137 1.94 15.00 10.39
N GLU A 138 0.65 15.32 10.39
CA GLU A 138 -0.03 15.93 11.55
C GLU A 138 0.05 15.05 12.80
N GLU A 139 -0.04 13.73 12.63
CA GLU A 139 0.11 12.72 13.68
C GLU A 139 1.58 12.50 14.11
N GLY A 140 2.54 13.10 13.42
CA GLY A 140 3.97 12.96 13.69
C GLY A 140 4.57 11.62 13.25
N LEU A 141 3.85 10.85 12.44
CA LEU A 141 4.34 9.59 11.87
C LEU A 141 5.34 9.83 10.73
N ILE A 142 5.27 10.98 10.06
CA ILE A 142 6.20 11.43 9.01
C ILE A 142 6.61 12.87 9.31
N SER A 143 7.91 13.14 9.35
CA SER A 143 8.50 14.46 9.54
C SER A 143 9.16 14.94 8.24
N ALA A 144 9.49 16.25 8.18
CA ALA A 144 10.15 16.84 7.02
C ALA A 144 11.59 16.32 6.81
N GLU A 145 12.22 15.78 7.86
CA GLU A 145 13.59 15.22 7.80
C GLU A 145 13.59 13.75 7.39
N ASP A 146 12.43 13.09 7.35
CA ASP A 146 12.34 11.69 6.95
C ASP A 146 12.53 11.52 5.44
N ARG A 147 13.31 10.50 5.08
CA ARG A 147 13.41 10.03 3.71
C ARG A 147 12.24 9.11 3.39
N LEU A 148 11.17 9.69 2.84
CA LEU A 148 9.96 8.96 2.47
C LEU A 148 10.04 8.42 1.03
N ASP A 149 10.04 7.10 0.88
CA ASP A 149 9.88 6.42 -0.40
C ASP A 149 8.44 5.94 -0.57
N LEU A 150 7.91 6.02 -1.79
CA LEU A 150 6.58 5.53 -2.15
C LEU A 150 6.70 4.30 -3.03
N THR A 151 5.79 3.33 -2.85
CA THR A 151 5.79 2.14 -3.69
C THR A 151 4.39 1.57 -3.89
N GLY A 152 4.22 0.78 -4.94
CA GLY A 152 2.96 0.12 -5.23
C GLY A 152 2.98 -0.62 -6.56
N HIS A 153 2.07 -1.59 -6.69
CA HIS A 153 1.84 -2.35 -7.92
C HIS A 153 0.53 -1.93 -8.59
N SER A 154 0.47 -1.92 -9.92
CA SER A 154 -0.74 -1.58 -10.68
C SER A 154 -1.28 -0.20 -10.29
N LEU A 155 -2.55 -0.10 -9.90
CA LEU A 155 -3.17 1.12 -9.35
C LEU A 155 -2.42 1.72 -8.16
N GLY A 156 -1.83 0.89 -7.30
CA GLY A 156 -1.02 1.37 -6.17
C GLY A 156 0.23 2.10 -6.64
N GLY A 157 0.80 1.68 -7.77
CA GLY A 157 1.89 2.41 -8.42
C GLY A 157 1.44 3.77 -8.95
N PHE A 158 0.23 3.86 -9.52
CA PHE A 158 -0.29 5.13 -10.04
C PHE A 158 -0.51 6.11 -8.87
N ILE A 159 -1.04 5.61 -7.76
CA ILE A 159 -1.21 6.39 -6.53
C ILE A 159 0.14 6.87 -6.01
N ALA A 160 1.16 6.01 -5.96
CA ALA A 160 2.51 6.38 -5.55
C ALA A 160 3.10 7.49 -6.43
N GLU A 161 2.99 7.37 -7.75
CA GLU A 161 3.45 8.38 -8.71
C GLU A 161 2.69 9.71 -8.55
N TYR A 162 1.37 9.66 -8.42
CA TYR A 162 0.54 10.84 -8.22
C TYR A 162 0.90 11.58 -6.92
N VAL A 163 1.07 10.85 -5.81
CA VAL A 163 1.44 11.44 -4.52
C VAL A 163 2.85 12.05 -4.60
N ALA A 164 3.81 11.38 -5.25
CA ALA A 164 5.15 11.92 -5.47
C ALA A 164 5.12 13.21 -6.30
N ALA A 165 4.37 13.22 -7.40
CA ALA A 165 4.26 14.38 -8.29
C ALA A 165 3.61 15.59 -7.60
N THR A 166 2.66 15.35 -6.69
CA THR A 166 1.97 16.42 -5.96
C THR A 166 2.67 16.83 -4.66
N ASN A 167 3.70 16.10 -4.22
CA ASN A 167 4.47 16.35 -3.00
C ASN A 167 6.00 16.22 -3.20
N PRO A 168 6.60 16.92 -4.19
CA PRO A 168 7.98 16.66 -4.61
C PRO A 168 9.03 16.97 -3.53
N GLU A 169 8.75 17.91 -2.63
CA GLU A 169 9.67 18.30 -1.54
C GLU A 169 9.65 17.32 -0.36
N SER A 170 8.73 16.35 -0.36
CA SER A 170 8.51 15.46 0.78
C SER A 170 8.64 13.98 0.43
N VAL A 171 8.93 13.67 -0.83
CA VAL A 171 9.07 12.31 -1.34
C VAL A 171 10.45 12.18 -1.95
N ASN A 172 11.22 11.24 -1.41
CA ASN A 172 12.57 10.95 -1.89
C ASN A 172 12.54 10.18 -3.21
N ALA A 173 11.68 9.17 -3.32
CA ALA A 173 11.54 8.36 -4.52
C ALA A 173 10.15 7.72 -4.61
N ALA A 174 9.70 7.44 -5.83
CA ALA A 174 8.60 6.52 -6.10
C ALA A 174 9.13 5.34 -6.92
N VAL A 175 8.98 4.12 -6.40
CA VAL A 175 9.38 2.87 -7.07
C VAL A 175 8.13 2.03 -7.31
N THR A 176 7.69 1.96 -8.55
CA THR A 176 6.42 1.35 -8.95
C THR A 176 6.62 0.13 -9.83
N PHE A 177 5.65 -0.78 -9.80
CA PHE A 177 5.70 -2.04 -10.56
C PHE A 177 4.42 -2.22 -11.37
N ASN A 178 4.58 -2.45 -12.69
CA ASN A 178 3.48 -2.71 -13.61
C ASN A 178 2.34 -1.69 -13.48
N SER A 179 2.69 -0.41 -13.36
CA SER A 179 1.75 0.66 -13.10
C SER A 179 1.29 1.33 -14.40
N PRO A 180 0.00 1.69 -14.53
CA PRO A 180 -0.40 2.66 -15.55
C PRO A 180 0.23 3.99 -15.15
N GLY A 181 1.15 4.52 -15.96
CA GLY A 181 1.87 5.74 -15.62
C GLY A 181 0.92 6.91 -15.33
N ALA A 182 1.24 7.71 -14.31
CA ALA A 182 0.54 8.97 -14.07
C ALA A 182 0.83 9.95 -15.21
N ALA A 183 -0.14 10.19 -16.09
CA ALA A 183 -0.01 11.25 -17.10
C ALA A 183 0.08 12.61 -16.40
N ALA A 184 1.22 13.28 -16.57
CA ALA A 184 1.46 14.65 -16.12
C ALA A 184 0.90 15.67 -17.12
#